data_AF-A0A4S3B4E1-F1
#
_entry.id   AF-A0A4S3B4E1-F1
#
_cell.length_a   1.000
_cell.length_b   1.000
_cell.length_c   1.000
_cell.angle_alpha   90.00
_cell.angle_beta   90.00
_cell.angle_gamma   90.00
#
_symmetry.space_group_name_H-M   'P 1'
#
loop_
_entity.id
_entity.type
_entity.pdbx_description
1 polymer ?
#
loop_
_entity_poly.entity_id
_entity_poly.type
_entity_poly.pdbx_seq_one_letter_code
_entity_poly.pdbx_strand_id
1 'polypeptide(L)'
;MKMTKGLNAFQLKMIGITLMVLDHIHQMWMLEGAPNWLTMVGRVVAPIFLFLSAEGFHYTRNRWGYFKNLLFGYWLMNIISFGLPRLVPNNDVVLMNNIFGTLLIGIILMWIYDLISEGIKEKQKNKLFKGIGILVGLLAYSIIILMFMGGNNAIVTLVAISIFPSLFAIEGGFLMAILALMFYIFREKRLWQFISLAAVALISTGFSTTDLFLVNIQWMMIFAWIPIYFYNGTEGKKMKYFFYLFYPAHLVILYLLATLI
;
A
#
# COMPACT_ATOMS: atom_id res chain seq x y z
N MET A 1 -19.10 19.65 -1.33
CA MET A 1 -20.51 19.23 -1.29
C MET A 1 -20.57 17.87 -0.59
N LYS A 2 -21.10 17.78 0.64
CA LYS A 2 -21.27 16.49 1.35
C LYS A 2 -22.42 15.73 0.69
N MET A 3 -22.12 14.69 -0.10
CA MET A 3 -23.18 13.81 -0.60
C MET A 3 -23.68 12.94 0.55
N THR A 4 -24.92 13.14 1.01
CA THR A 4 -25.52 12.35 2.11
C THR A 4 -25.87 10.91 1.68
N LYS A 5 -25.89 10.63 0.37
CA LYS A 5 -26.02 9.29 -0.21
C LYS A 5 -24.70 8.89 -0.87
N GLY A 6 -23.95 7.99 -0.24
CA GLY A 6 -22.66 7.51 -0.74
C GLY A 6 -22.05 6.48 0.22
N LEU A 7 -20.95 5.86 -0.20
CA LEU A 7 -20.20 4.88 0.60
C LEU A 7 -19.46 5.59 1.73
N ASN A 8 -19.50 5.02 2.94
CA ASN A 8 -18.65 5.45 4.04
C ASN A 8 -17.30 4.70 4.04
N ALA A 9 -16.35 5.14 4.87
CA ALA A 9 -15.01 4.55 4.91
C ALA A 9 -15.04 3.07 5.32
N PHE A 10 -15.96 2.67 6.21
CA PHE A 10 -16.14 1.28 6.59
C PHE A 10 -16.58 0.41 5.40
N GLN A 11 -17.58 0.84 4.62
CA GLN A 11 -18.04 0.13 3.43
C GLN A 11 -16.95 0.04 2.37
N LEU A 12 -16.18 1.11 2.19
CA LEU A 12 -15.06 1.13 1.26
C LEU A 12 -13.95 0.15 1.68
N LYS A 13 -13.66 0.04 2.99
CA LYS A 13 -12.77 -0.98 3.55
C LYS A 13 -13.30 -2.40 3.33
N MET A 14 -14.61 -2.62 3.52
CA MET A 14 -15.23 -3.92 3.28
C MET A 14 -15.08 -4.36 1.82
N ILE A 15 -15.35 -3.47 0.87
CA ILE A 15 -15.10 -3.71 -0.56
C ILE A 15 -13.61 -4.07 -0.76
N GLY A 16 -12.71 -3.26 -0.20
CA GLY A 16 -11.26 -3.48 -0.31
C GLY A 16 -10.82 -4.86 0.20
N ILE A 17 -11.24 -5.28 1.40
CA ILE A 17 -10.83 -6.58 1.94
C ILE A 17 -11.46 -7.76 1.20
N THR A 18 -12.68 -7.62 0.66
CA THR A 18 -13.29 -8.69 -0.15
C THR A 18 -12.52 -8.88 -1.45
N LEU A 19 -12.19 -7.80 -2.14
CA LEU A 19 -11.40 -7.87 -3.38
C LEU A 19 -9.96 -8.34 -3.12
N MET A 20 -9.40 -8.00 -1.96
CA MET A 20 -8.08 -8.49 -1.53
C MET A 20 -8.04 -10.00 -1.36
N VAL A 21 -9.10 -10.60 -0.80
CA VAL A 21 -9.18 -12.06 -0.70
C VAL A 21 -9.21 -12.70 -2.08
N LEU A 22 -9.95 -12.13 -3.04
CA LEU A 22 -9.97 -12.64 -4.42
C LEU A 22 -8.59 -12.59 -5.08
N ASP A 23 -7.86 -11.48 -4.90
CA ASP A 23 -6.49 -11.33 -5.41
C ASP A 23 -5.55 -12.39 -4.85
N HIS A 24 -5.63 -12.63 -3.54
CA HIS A 24 -4.79 -13.63 -2.89
C HIS A 24 -5.23 -15.07 -3.20
N ILE A 25 -6.51 -15.35 -3.45
CA ILE A 25 -6.93 -16.67 -3.97
C ILE A 25 -6.22 -16.94 -5.31
N HIS A 26 -6.16 -15.95 -6.22
CA HIS A 26 -5.40 -16.13 -7.45
C HIS A 26 -3.93 -16.41 -7.18
N GLN A 27 -3.28 -15.63 -6.31
CA GLN A 27 -1.86 -15.83 -6.00
C GLN A 27 -1.55 -17.22 -5.45
N MET A 28 -2.45 -17.80 -4.65
CA MET A 28 -2.21 -19.07 -3.97
C MET A 28 -2.44 -20.28 -4.88
N TRP A 29 -3.35 -20.17 -5.86
CA TRP A 29 -3.69 -21.24 -6.80
C TRP A 29 -3.34 -20.88 -8.26
N MET A 30 -2.41 -19.97 -8.48
CA MET A 30 -2.03 -19.52 -9.83
C MET A 30 -1.52 -20.70 -10.68
N LEU A 31 -0.67 -21.56 -10.09
CA LEU A 31 -0.13 -22.74 -10.79
C LEU A 31 -1.19 -23.84 -11.01
N GLU A 32 -2.24 -23.87 -10.18
CA GLU A 32 -3.40 -24.76 -10.30
C GLU A 32 -4.47 -24.22 -11.29
N GLY A 33 -4.16 -23.15 -12.02
CA GLY A 33 -5.02 -22.59 -13.06
C GLY A 33 -6.07 -21.59 -12.57
N ALA A 34 -5.87 -20.94 -11.42
CA ALA A 34 -6.75 -19.88 -10.96
C ALA A 34 -6.86 -18.75 -12.01
N PRO A 35 -8.08 -18.30 -12.36
CA PRO A 35 -8.26 -17.39 -13.49
C PRO A 35 -7.74 -15.98 -13.21
N ASN A 36 -7.13 -15.34 -14.22
CA ASN A 36 -6.50 -14.02 -14.10
C ASN A 36 -7.46 -12.90 -13.69
N TRP A 37 -8.77 -13.02 -13.97
CA TRP A 37 -9.73 -11.97 -13.61
C TRP A 37 -9.80 -11.73 -12.09
N LEU A 38 -9.49 -12.75 -11.27
CA LEU A 38 -9.45 -12.62 -9.81
C LEU A 38 -8.42 -11.56 -9.37
N THR A 39 -7.21 -11.61 -9.93
CA THR A 39 -6.17 -10.62 -9.62
C THR A 39 -6.40 -9.28 -10.32
N MET A 40 -7.02 -9.27 -11.49
CA MET A 40 -7.40 -8.04 -12.19
C MET A 40 -8.28 -7.14 -11.33
N VAL A 41 -9.32 -7.72 -10.70
CA VAL A 41 -10.20 -6.99 -9.78
C VAL A 41 -9.46 -6.61 -8.49
N GLY A 42 -8.50 -7.44 -8.08
CA GLY A 42 -7.58 -7.19 -6.97
C GLY A 42 -6.78 -5.88 -7.08
N ARG A 43 -6.42 -5.42 -8.27
CA ARG A 43 -5.59 -4.20 -8.46
C ARG A 43 -6.24 -2.91 -7.95
N VAL A 44 -7.56 -2.93 -7.75
CA VAL A 44 -8.36 -1.83 -7.18
C VAL A 44 -8.10 -1.64 -5.68
N VAL A 45 -7.63 -2.69 -5.00
CA VAL A 45 -7.49 -2.77 -3.53
C VAL A 45 -6.47 -1.76 -3.00
N ALA A 46 -5.25 -1.75 -3.55
CA ALA A 46 -4.18 -0.89 -3.06
C ALA A 46 -4.57 0.61 -3.11
N PRO A 47 -5.07 1.17 -4.23
CA PRO A 47 -5.53 2.56 -4.26
C PRO A 47 -6.63 2.88 -3.25
N ILE A 48 -7.57 1.96 -3.01
CA ILE A 48 -8.61 2.15 -2.00
C ILE A 48 -7.98 2.35 -0.62
N PHE A 49 -7.04 1.49 -0.22
CA PHE A 49 -6.37 1.60 1.07
C PHE A 49 -5.44 2.80 1.16
N LEU A 50 -4.74 3.18 0.07
CA LEU A 50 -3.93 4.39 0.03
C LEU A 50 -4.80 5.65 0.20
N PHE A 51 -5.95 5.70 -0.46
CA PHE A 51 -6.92 6.80 -0.31
C PHE A 51 -7.45 6.89 1.12
N LEU A 52 -7.89 5.77 1.68
CA LEU A 52 -8.39 5.71 3.05
C LEU A 52 -7.31 6.06 4.09
N SER A 53 -6.05 5.72 3.80
CA SER A 53 -4.89 6.09 4.62
C SER A 53 -4.66 7.60 4.58
N ALA A 54 -4.75 8.22 3.40
CA ALA A 54 -4.64 9.67 3.25
C ALA A 54 -5.74 10.43 4.02
N GLU A 55 -6.99 9.98 3.89
CA GLU A 55 -8.12 10.52 4.66
C GLU A 55 -7.92 10.32 6.18
N GLY A 56 -7.53 9.11 6.59
CA GLY A 56 -7.28 8.78 7.99
C GLY A 56 -6.13 9.58 8.61
N PHE A 57 -5.08 9.84 7.84
CA PHE A 57 -3.94 10.64 8.28
C PHE A 57 -4.34 12.10 8.54
N HIS A 58 -5.17 12.69 7.68
CA HIS A 58 -5.66 14.06 7.84
C HIS A 58 -6.41 14.28 9.16
N TYR A 59 -7.28 13.33 9.53
CA TYR A 59 -8.07 13.42 10.77
C TYR A 59 -7.34 12.87 12.02
N THR A 60 -6.16 12.26 11.85
CA THR A 60 -5.44 11.64 12.97
C THR A 60 -4.81 12.68 13.89
N ARG A 61 -5.22 12.66 15.17
CA ARG A 61 -4.61 13.48 16.23
C ARG A 61 -3.25 12.95 16.70
N ASN A 62 -3.02 11.64 16.61
CA ASN A 62 -1.78 10.97 17.04
C ASN A 62 -1.06 10.27 15.87
N ARG A 63 -0.28 11.04 15.11
CA ARG A 63 0.46 10.55 13.94
C ARG A 63 1.48 9.47 14.30
N TRP A 64 2.15 9.61 15.43
CA TRP A 64 3.11 8.63 15.93
C TRP A 64 2.45 7.28 16.27
N GLY A 65 1.26 7.33 16.88
CA GLY A 65 0.46 6.15 17.12
C GLY A 65 0.08 5.43 15.82
N TYR A 66 -0.28 6.18 14.77
CA TYR A 66 -0.59 5.60 13.46
C TYR A 66 0.64 4.95 12.82
N PHE A 67 1.77 5.66 12.77
CA PHE A 67 3.05 5.14 12.29
C PHE A 67 3.42 3.80 12.96
N LYS A 68 3.38 3.74 14.29
CA LYS A 68 3.72 2.51 15.04
C LYS A 68 2.80 1.34 14.72
N ASN A 69 1.50 1.58 14.51
CA ASN A 69 0.57 0.50 14.17
C ASN A 69 0.89 -0.10 12.80
N LEU A 70 1.26 0.73 11.82
CA LEU A 70 1.67 0.23 10.51
C LEU A 70 3.03 -0.45 10.56
N LEU A 71 3.99 0.08 11.33
CA LEU A 71 5.29 -0.55 11.51
C LEU A 71 5.18 -1.92 12.19
N PHE A 72 4.33 -2.06 13.20
CA PHE A 72 4.04 -3.35 13.82
C PHE A 72 3.40 -4.32 12.82
N GLY A 73 2.43 -3.86 12.03
CA GLY A 73 1.84 -4.67 10.96
C GLY A 73 2.87 -5.11 9.92
N TYR A 74 3.78 -4.21 9.54
CA TYR A 74 4.88 -4.49 8.62
C TYR A 74 5.82 -5.59 9.14
N TRP A 75 6.25 -5.49 10.39
CA TRP A 75 7.09 -6.50 11.03
C TRP A 75 6.38 -7.84 11.18
N LEU A 76 5.12 -7.83 11.64
CA LEU A 76 4.32 -9.03 11.77
C LEU A 76 4.21 -9.76 10.42
N MET A 77 3.96 -9.01 9.34
CA MET A 77 3.88 -9.57 8.01
C MET A 77 5.22 -10.12 7.52
N ASN A 78 6.34 -9.44 7.76
CA ASN A 78 7.65 -9.99 7.41
C ASN A 78 7.94 -11.29 8.17
N ILE A 79 7.59 -11.36 9.47
CA ILE A 79 7.73 -12.60 10.26
C ILE A 79 6.88 -13.72 9.64
N ILE A 80 5.65 -13.43 9.23
CA ILE A 80 4.78 -14.42 8.59
C ILE A 80 5.34 -14.85 7.23
N SER A 81 5.67 -13.91 6.35
CA SER A 81 6.16 -14.17 5.00
C SER A 81 7.48 -14.93 4.97
N PHE A 82 8.36 -14.72 5.96
CA PHE A 82 9.63 -15.46 6.06
C PHE A 82 9.55 -16.70 6.96
N GLY A 83 8.64 -16.72 7.93
CA GLY A 83 8.51 -17.81 8.90
C GLY A 83 7.62 -18.94 8.39
N LEU A 84 6.46 -18.61 7.83
CA LEU A 84 5.45 -19.60 7.45
C LEU A 84 5.97 -20.58 6.37
N PRO A 85 6.61 -20.13 5.26
CA PRO A 85 7.17 -21.06 4.28
C PRO A 85 8.32 -21.93 4.80
N ARG A 86 8.98 -21.54 5.90
CA ARG A 86 10.00 -22.39 6.55
C ARG A 86 9.39 -23.46 7.42
N LEU A 87 8.22 -23.19 8.00
CA LEU A 87 7.49 -24.14 8.85
C LEU A 87 6.66 -25.12 8.02
N VAL A 88 6.03 -24.63 6.94
CA VAL A 88 5.20 -25.42 6.03
C VAL A 88 5.65 -25.09 4.60
N PRO A 89 6.65 -25.80 4.05
CA PRO A 89 7.19 -25.49 2.73
C PRO A 89 6.18 -25.71 1.62
N ASN A 90 6.04 -24.72 0.74
CA ASN A 90 5.30 -24.79 -0.50
C ASN A 90 6.12 -24.11 -1.60
N ASN A 91 6.51 -24.86 -2.63
CA ASN A 91 7.33 -24.34 -3.72
C ASN A 91 6.52 -23.55 -4.75
N ASP A 92 5.20 -23.74 -4.74
CA ASP A 92 4.28 -23.19 -5.72
C ASP A 92 3.74 -21.81 -5.30
N VAL A 93 3.93 -21.44 -4.03
CA VAL A 93 3.38 -20.22 -3.44
C VAL A 93 4.46 -19.35 -2.83
N VAL A 94 4.58 -18.12 -3.35
CA VAL A 94 5.50 -17.09 -2.83
C VAL A 94 4.72 -16.05 -2.03
N LEU A 95 4.96 -16.01 -0.71
CA LEU A 95 4.45 -14.99 0.20
C LEU A 95 5.38 -13.78 0.23
N MET A 96 5.07 -12.75 -0.56
CA MET A 96 5.86 -11.51 -0.58
C MET A 96 5.02 -10.22 -0.36
N ASN A 97 3.75 -10.37 0.02
CA ASN A 97 2.83 -9.23 0.11
C ASN A 97 2.96 -8.51 1.45
N ASN A 98 3.15 -7.19 1.42
CA ASN A 98 3.24 -6.39 2.63
C ASN A 98 2.76 -4.94 2.39
N ILE A 99 1.45 -4.79 2.20
CA ILE A 99 0.81 -3.48 1.98
C ILE A 99 1.06 -2.49 3.13
N PHE A 100 1.32 -2.98 4.36
CA PHE A 100 1.66 -2.11 5.49
C PHE A 100 2.93 -1.29 5.21
N GLY A 101 3.89 -1.84 4.48
CA GLY A 101 5.10 -1.12 4.07
C GLY A 101 4.76 0.07 3.16
N THR A 102 3.92 -0.16 2.15
CA THR A 102 3.46 0.88 1.22
C THR A 102 2.68 1.98 1.95
N LEU A 103 1.78 1.60 2.86
CA LEU A 103 1.02 2.54 3.67
C LEU A 103 1.93 3.33 4.63
N LEU A 104 2.95 2.69 5.22
CA LEU A 104 3.89 3.31 6.13
C LEU A 104 4.71 4.39 5.42
N ILE A 105 5.27 4.07 4.25
CA ILE A 105 5.98 5.03 3.41
C ILE A 105 5.04 6.16 2.98
N GLY A 106 3.80 5.85 2.59
CA GLY A 106 2.79 6.86 2.27
C GLY A 106 2.58 7.85 3.41
N ILE A 107 2.46 7.37 4.66
CA ILE A 107 2.35 8.25 5.84
C ILE A 107 3.60 9.10 6.05
N ILE A 108 4.79 8.53 5.89
CA ILE A 108 6.04 9.28 6.04
C ILE A 108 6.09 10.41 5.02
N LEU A 109 5.72 10.14 3.76
CA LEU A 109 5.66 11.17 2.70
C LEU A 109 4.61 12.25 3.01
N MET A 110 3.42 11.88 3.48
CA MET A 110 2.40 12.85 3.91
C MET A 110 2.89 13.72 5.07
N TRP A 111 3.63 13.15 6.02
CA TRP A 111 4.20 13.88 7.14
C TRP A 111 5.34 14.80 6.71
N ILE A 112 6.22 14.34 5.82
CA ILE A 112 7.25 15.18 5.18
C ILE A 112 6.59 16.37 4.50
N TYR A 113 5.52 16.14 3.72
CA TYR A 113 4.79 17.20 3.04
C TYR A 113 4.24 18.24 4.01
N ASP A 114 3.60 17.83 5.10
CA ASP A 114 3.09 18.77 6.11
C ASP A 114 4.21 19.60 6.72
N LEU A 115 5.34 18.98 7.11
CA LEU A 115 6.48 19.69 7.69
C LEU A 115 7.09 20.72 6.74
N ILE A 116 7.23 20.36 5.46
CA ILE A 116 7.75 21.27 4.42
C ILE A 116 6.73 22.38 4.12
N SER A 117 5.44 22.04 3.96
CA SER A 117 4.37 22.99 3.66
C SER A 117 4.21 24.03 4.77
N GLU A 118 4.16 23.59 6.03
CA GLU A 118 4.14 24.47 7.20
C GLU A 118 5.44 25.28 7.32
N GLY A 119 6.59 24.65 7.13
CA GLY A 119 7.89 25.34 7.19
C GLY A 119 8.01 26.48 6.17
N ILE A 120 7.48 26.31 4.97
CA ILE A 120 7.44 27.34 3.92
C ILE A 120 6.38 28.40 4.23
N LYS A 121 5.13 28.00 4.51
CA LYS A 121 4.00 28.92 4.72
C LYS A 121 4.15 29.76 5.98
N GLU A 122 4.58 29.14 7.08
CA GLU A 122 4.77 29.79 8.38
C GLU A 122 6.19 30.34 8.56
N LYS A 123 7.06 30.24 7.54
CA LYS A 123 8.49 30.60 7.58
C LYS A 123 9.28 29.95 8.72
N GLN A 124 8.85 28.79 9.21
CA GLN A 124 9.50 28.05 10.29
C GLN A 124 10.62 27.16 9.74
N LYS A 125 11.84 27.70 9.70
CA LYS A 125 13.04 26.98 9.21
C LYS A 125 13.25 25.62 9.86
N ASN A 126 12.97 25.49 11.17
CA ASN A 126 13.13 24.23 11.90
C ASN A 126 12.24 23.10 11.35
N LYS A 127 10.98 23.40 11.02
CA LYS A 127 10.06 22.40 10.41
C LYS A 127 10.52 22.03 9.01
N LEU A 128 10.95 23.02 8.22
CA LEU A 128 11.49 22.81 6.88
C LEU A 128 12.72 21.88 6.88
N PHE A 129 13.72 22.18 7.70
CA PHE A 129 14.93 21.35 7.81
C PHE A 129 14.62 19.95 8.31
N LYS A 130 13.69 19.78 9.26
CA LYS A 130 13.22 18.45 9.68
C LYS A 130 12.58 17.68 8.53
N GLY A 131 11.68 18.30 7.77
CA GLY A 131 11.03 17.68 6.62
C GLY A 131 12.02 17.25 5.54
N ILE A 132 12.95 18.15 5.16
CA ILE A 132 14.02 17.86 4.19
C ILE A 132 14.94 16.75 4.71
N GLY A 133 15.33 16.80 5.98
CA GLY A 133 16.19 15.79 6.61
C GLY A 133 15.56 14.39 6.58
N ILE A 134 14.27 14.28 6.89
CA ILE A 134 13.54 12.99 6.82
C ILE A 134 13.46 12.51 5.36
N LEU A 135 13.20 13.39 4.40
CA LEU A 135 13.15 13.03 2.98
C LEU A 135 14.50 12.52 2.47
N VAL A 136 15.58 13.24 2.77
CA VAL A 136 16.95 12.85 2.40
C VAL A 136 17.32 11.53 3.07
N GLY A 137 16.98 11.35 4.36
CA GLY A 137 17.21 10.09 5.06
C GLY A 137 16.46 8.91 4.43
N LEU A 138 15.19 9.10 4.04
CA LEU A 138 14.39 8.07 3.38
C LEU A 138 14.96 7.69 2.00
N LEU A 139 15.39 8.68 1.21
CA LEU A 139 16.02 8.45 -0.09
C LEU A 139 17.38 7.78 0.05
N ALA A 140 18.23 8.26 0.97
CA ALA A 140 19.53 7.67 1.25
C ALA A 140 19.39 6.20 1.69
N TYR A 141 18.48 5.91 2.62
CA TYR A 141 18.16 4.55 3.02
C TYR A 141 17.72 3.69 1.81
N SER A 142 16.83 4.22 0.97
CA SER A 142 16.34 3.49 -0.20
C SER A 142 17.42 3.21 -1.24
N ILE A 143 18.34 4.15 -1.46
CA ILE A 143 19.50 3.98 -2.36
C ILE A 143 20.47 2.95 -1.79
N ILE A 144 20.78 3.00 -0.49
CA ILE A 144 21.64 2.02 0.18
C ILE A 144 21.07 0.62 -0.01
N ILE A 145 19.77 0.42 0.21
CA ILE A 145 19.11 -0.87 0.00
C ILE A 145 19.24 -1.32 -1.46
N LEU A 146 19.01 -0.42 -2.43
CA LEU A 146 19.13 -0.73 -3.85
C LEU A 146 20.56 -1.17 -4.23
N MET A 147 21.59 -0.52 -3.67
CA MET A 147 22.99 -0.91 -3.89
C MET A 147 23.28 -2.30 -3.31
N PHE A 148 22.75 -2.62 -2.14
CA PHE A 148 22.92 -3.94 -1.53
C PHE A 148 22.12 -5.04 -2.23
N MET A 149 20.97 -4.72 -2.86
CA MET A 149 20.22 -5.66 -3.70
C MET A 149 21.01 -6.13 -4.93
N GLY A 150 21.87 -5.28 -5.50
CA GLY A 150 22.72 -5.62 -6.64
C GLY A 150 24.05 -6.29 -6.29
N GLY A 151 24.37 -6.44 -5.00
CA GLY A 151 25.61 -7.05 -4.52
C GLY A 151 25.45 -8.48 -4.01
N ASN A 152 26.56 -9.12 -3.62
CA ASN A 152 26.57 -10.53 -3.14
C ASN A 152 26.04 -10.73 -1.70
N ASN A 153 25.67 -9.67 -0.98
CA ASN A 153 25.31 -9.73 0.44
C ASN A 153 23.80 -9.80 0.66
N ALA A 154 23.13 -10.79 0.08
CA ALA A 154 21.68 -10.96 0.15
C ALA A 154 21.12 -10.96 1.59
N ILE A 155 21.86 -11.49 2.56
CA ILE A 155 21.44 -11.54 3.98
C ILE A 155 21.30 -10.13 4.56
N VAL A 156 22.26 -9.23 4.28
CA VAL A 156 22.23 -7.86 4.79
C VAL A 156 21.02 -7.11 4.23
N THR A 157 20.77 -7.28 2.93
CA THR A 157 19.60 -6.71 2.24
C THR A 157 18.29 -7.20 2.85
N LEU A 158 18.16 -8.51 3.09
CA LEU A 158 16.97 -9.10 3.69
C LEU A 158 16.72 -8.61 5.11
N VAL A 159 17.76 -8.55 5.95
CA VAL A 159 17.66 -8.02 7.32
C VAL A 159 17.24 -6.55 7.31
N ALA A 160 17.85 -5.75 6.44
CA ALA A 160 17.57 -4.33 6.39
C ALA A 160 16.13 -4.04 5.93
N ILE A 161 15.64 -4.71 4.88
CA ILE A 161 14.24 -4.58 4.43
C ILE A 161 13.29 -5.13 5.51
N SER A 162 13.66 -6.18 6.24
CA SER A 162 12.80 -6.71 7.30
C SER A 162 12.54 -5.70 8.44
N ILE A 163 13.52 -4.83 8.73
CA ILE A 163 13.43 -3.81 9.77
C ILE A 163 12.61 -2.60 9.31
N PHE A 164 12.78 -2.14 8.07
CA PHE A 164 12.08 -0.96 7.58
C PHE A 164 11.82 -1.05 6.07
N PRO A 165 10.65 -0.60 5.57
CA PRO A 165 10.40 -0.61 4.14
C PRO A 165 11.26 0.43 3.42
N SER A 166 11.76 0.09 2.24
CA SER A 166 12.41 1.04 1.32
C SER A 166 11.44 1.49 0.23
N LEU A 167 11.66 2.66 -0.37
CA LEU A 167 10.80 3.16 -1.47
C LEU A 167 10.73 2.21 -2.67
N PHE A 168 11.75 1.39 -2.88
CA PHE A 168 11.85 0.49 -4.02
C PHE A 168 11.39 -0.94 -3.70
N ALA A 169 11.42 -1.37 -2.43
CA ALA A 169 11.06 -2.73 -2.02
C ALA A 169 9.62 -2.86 -1.48
N ILE A 170 8.84 -1.77 -1.50
CA ILE A 170 7.43 -1.80 -1.09
C ILE A 170 6.52 -2.41 -2.16
N GLU A 171 5.38 -2.92 -1.72
CA GLU A 171 4.37 -3.50 -2.61
C GLU A 171 3.83 -2.45 -3.59
N GLY A 172 3.94 -2.74 -4.88
CA GLY A 172 3.59 -1.83 -5.98
C GLY A 172 4.62 -0.71 -6.24
N GLY A 173 5.75 -0.72 -5.53
CA GLY A 173 6.88 0.18 -5.77
C GLY A 173 6.63 1.65 -5.40
N PHE A 174 7.60 2.50 -5.74
CA PHE A 174 7.61 3.92 -5.37
C PHE A 174 6.41 4.71 -5.94
N LEU A 175 5.83 4.25 -7.07
CA LEU A 175 4.65 4.88 -7.68
C LEU A 175 3.43 4.83 -6.74
N MET A 176 3.26 3.75 -5.97
CA MET A 176 2.19 3.65 -4.97
C MET A 176 2.39 4.62 -3.80
N ALA A 177 3.63 4.80 -3.37
CA ALA A 177 3.97 5.78 -2.34
C ALA A 177 3.67 7.20 -2.81
N ILE A 178 4.00 7.53 -4.06
CA ILE A 178 3.66 8.81 -4.68
C ILE A 178 2.14 8.97 -4.79
N LEU A 179 1.42 7.92 -5.20
CA LEU A 179 -0.05 7.95 -5.29
C LEU A 179 -0.70 8.25 -3.93
N ALA A 180 -0.20 7.64 -2.84
CA ALA A 180 -0.67 7.93 -1.49
C ALA A 180 -0.47 9.41 -1.13
N LEU A 181 0.70 9.96 -1.44
CA LEU A 181 0.98 11.39 -1.24
C LEU A 181 0.05 12.27 -2.09
N MET A 182 -0.17 11.93 -3.36
CA MET A 182 -1.06 12.69 -4.26
C MET A 182 -2.51 12.67 -3.76
N PHE A 183 -3.01 11.53 -3.27
CA PHE A 183 -4.33 11.45 -2.66
C PHE A 183 -4.48 12.38 -1.47
N TYR A 184 -3.43 12.55 -0.68
CA TYR A 184 -3.42 13.46 0.46
C TYR A 184 -3.33 14.94 0.08
N ILE A 185 -2.44 15.29 -0.85
CA ILE A 185 -2.28 16.67 -1.36
C ILE A 185 -3.58 17.14 -2.01
N PHE A 186 -4.21 16.28 -2.80
CA PHE A 186 -5.44 16.58 -3.54
C PHE A 186 -6.71 16.14 -2.81
N ARG A 187 -6.68 15.92 -1.49
CA ARG A 187 -7.84 15.42 -0.71
C ARG A 187 -9.12 16.23 -0.89
N GLU A 188 -8.99 17.54 -1.08
CA GLU A 188 -10.14 18.45 -1.29
C GLU A 188 -10.63 18.48 -2.74
N LYS A 189 -9.83 17.96 -3.69
CA LYS A 189 -10.09 18.03 -5.13
C LYS A 189 -10.18 16.64 -5.76
N ARG A 190 -11.38 16.08 -5.74
CA ARG A 190 -11.72 14.75 -6.27
C ARG A 190 -11.18 14.45 -7.68
N LEU A 191 -11.29 15.42 -8.59
CA LEU A 191 -10.80 15.29 -9.96
C LEU A 191 -9.29 15.08 -10.03
N TRP A 192 -8.52 15.78 -9.19
CA TRP A 192 -7.06 15.64 -9.17
C TRP A 192 -6.62 14.31 -8.58
N GLN A 193 -7.35 13.76 -7.59
CA GLN A 193 -7.12 12.39 -7.13
C GLN A 193 -7.32 11.37 -8.26
N PHE A 194 -8.37 11.54 -9.07
CA PHE A 194 -8.61 10.70 -10.24
C PHE A 194 -7.49 10.84 -11.28
N ILE A 195 -7.07 12.07 -11.60
CA ILE A 195 -5.97 12.33 -12.54
C ILE A 195 -4.67 11.67 -12.05
N SER A 196 -4.35 11.78 -10.76
CA SER A 196 -3.17 11.14 -10.19
C SER A 196 -3.24 9.61 -10.30
N LEU A 197 -4.40 9.02 -10.02
CA LEU A 197 -4.62 7.59 -10.17
C LEU A 197 -4.49 7.14 -11.63
N ALA A 198 -5.10 7.88 -12.57
CA ALA A 198 -5.03 7.59 -14.00
C ALA A 198 -3.59 7.72 -14.54
N ALA A 199 -2.85 8.73 -14.08
CA ALA A 199 -1.44 8.90 -14.45
C ALA A 199 -0.57 7.73 -13.95
N VAL A 200 -0.74 7.32 -12.69
CA VAL A 200 0.00 6.17 -12.13
C VAL A 200 -0.39 4.87 -12.85
N ALA A 201 -1.67 4.66 -13.13
CA ALA A 201 -2.16 3.52 -13.91
C ALA A 201 -1.52 3.50 -15.31
N LEU A 202 -1.48 4.63 -16.02
CA LEU A 202 -0.85 4.73 -17.32
C LEU A 202 0.66 4.45 -17.25
N ILE A 203 1.38 5.07 -16.31
CA ILE A 203 2.82 4.83 -16.14
C ILE A 203 3.11 3.36 -15.84
N SER A 204 2.24 2.68 -15.08
CA SER A 204 2.40 1.26 -14.77
C SER A 204 2.34 0.34 -16.00
N THR A 205 1.70 0.79 -17.10
CA THR A 205 1.72 0.05 -18.38
C THR A 205 3.08 0.05 -19.07
N GLY A 206 4.01 0.92 -18.63
CA GLY A 206 5.27 1.16 -19.35
C GLY A 206 5.05 1.80 -20.73
N PHE A 207 3.87 2.37 -20.99
CA PHE A 207 3.43 2.88 -22.28
C PHE A 207 3.41 1.81 -23.40
N SER A 208 3.37 0.53 -23.01
CA SER A 208 3.17 -0.58 -23.94
C SER A 208 1.75 -1.12 -23.86
N THR A 209 1.20 -1.50 -25.01
CA THR A 209 -0.13 -2.13 -25.11
C THR A 209 -0.06 -3.65 -25.21
N THR A 210 1.15 -4.23 -25.25
CA THR A 210 1.36 -5.68 -25.30
C THR A 210 0.91 -6.33 -23.99
N ASP A 211 0.06 -7.35 -24.09
CA ASP A 211 -0.36 -8.20 -22.95
C ASP A 211 -0.92 -7.47 -21.73
N LEU A 212 -1.64 -6.35 -21.95
CA LEU A 212 -2.28 -5.53 -20.91
C LEU A 212 -3.24 -6.31 -20.00
N PHE A 213 -3.81 -7.41 -20.49
CA PHE A 213 -4.75 -8.25 -19.75
C PHE A 213 -4.15 -9.57 -19.28
N LEU A 214 -2.89 -9.85 -19.59
CA LEU A 214 -2.26 -11.13 -19.25
C LEU A 214 -1.09 -10.92 -18.30
N VAL A 215 -0.20 -9.97 -18.63
CA VAL A 215 1.02 -9.71 -17.88
C VAL A 215 0.95 -8.36 -17.18
N ASN A 216 0.56 -7.31 -17.91
CA ASN A 216 0.57 -5.95 -17.36
C ASN A 216 -0.81 -5.52 -16.85
N ILE A 217 -1.34 -6.20 -15.84
CA ILE A 217 -2.67 -5.92 -15.29
C ILE A 217 -2.70 -4.73 -14.30
N GLN A 218 -1.55 -4.16 -13.95
CA GLN A 218 -1.43 -3.17 -12.87
C GLN A 218 -2.25 -1.91 -13.12
N TRP A 219 -2.43 -1.49 -14.38
CA TRP A 219 -3.21 -0.31 -14.76
C TRP A 219 -4.68 -0.41 -14.37
N MET A 220 -5.22 -1.62 -14.16
CA MET A 220 -6.61 -1.85 -13.76
C MET A 220 -6.92 -1.25 -12.38
N MET A 221 -5.89 -0.88 -11.62
CA MET A 221 -6.03 -0.04 -10.43
C MET A 221 -6.82 1.25 -10.67
N ILE A 222 -6.89 1.74 -11.91
CA ILE A 222 -7.71 2.90 -12.30
C ILE A 222 -9.16 2.73 -11.85
N PHE A 223 -9.73 1.53 -11.92
CA PHE A 223 -11.12 1.26 -11.55
C PHE A 223 -11.43 1.50 -10.07
N ALA A 224 -10.42 1.67 -9.22
CA ALA A 224 -10.60 2.16 -7.85
C ALA A 224 -11.27 3.53 -7.81
N TRP A 225 -11.22 4.31 -8.89
CA TRP A 225 -11.95 5.57 -8.96
C TRP A 225 -13.44 5.40 -8.68
N ILE A 226 -14.06 4.29 -9.10
CA ILE A 226 -15.51 4.05 -8.98
C ILE A 226 -15.94 4.04 -7.50
N PRO A 227 -15.48 3.10 -6.65
CA PRO A 227 -15.92 3.06 -5.26
C PRO A 227 -15.43 4.28 -4.48
N ILE A 228 -14.26 4.83 -4.81
CA ILE A 228 -13.78 6.03 -4.14
C ILE A 228 -14.66 7.25 -4.54
N TYR A 229 -15.17 7.34 -5.77
CA TYR A 229 -16.02 8.47 -6.22
C TYR A 229 -17.31 8.59 -5.41
N PHE A 230 -17.88 7.45 -5.02
CA PHE A 230 -19.05 7.40 -4.15
C PHE A 230 -18.73 7.62 -2.67
N TYR A 231 -17.47 7.81 -2.28
CA TYR A 231 -17.11 8.06 -0.89
C TYR A 231 -17.66 9.40 -0.39
N ASN A 232 -18.42 9.36 0.71
CA ASN A 232 -19.14 10.52 1.24
C ASN A 232 -18.39 11.30 2.34
N GLY A 233 -17.17 10.92 2.69
CA GLY A 233 -16.39 11.59 3.75
C GLY A 233 -16.76 11.17 5.17
N THR A 234 -17.61 10.16 5.37
CA THR A 234 -17.99 9.68 6.70
C THR A 234 -17.22 8.41 7.08
N GLU A 235 -16.88 8.28 8.36
CA GLU A 235 -16.04 7.18 8.85
C GLU A 235 -16.80 5.84 8.95
N GLY A 236 -18.10 5.86 9.25
CA GLY A 236 -18.91 4.66 9.48
C GLY A 236 -18.52 3.92 10.77
N LYS A 237 -18.65 2.58 10.78
CA LYS A 237 -18.31 1.73 11.94
C LYS A 237 -16.79 1.65 12.15
N LYS A 238 -16.33 1.85 13.38
CA LYS A 238 -14.90 1.77 13.73
C LYS A 238 -14.51 0.36 14.17
N MET A 239 -13.96 -0.43 13.25
CA MET A 239 -13.46 -1.79 13.54
C MET A 239 -11.96 -1.91 13.30
N LYS A 240 -11.16 -1.08 14.00
CA LYS A 240 -9.71 -1.00 13.77
C LYS A 240 -9.01 -2.35 13.86
N TYR A 241 -9.17 -3.06 14.98
CA TYR A 241 -8.47 -4.33 15.21
C TYR A 241 -8.83 -5.42 14.20
N PHE A 242 -10.09 -5.45 13.76
CA PHE A 242 -10.55 -6.38 12.73
C PHE A 242 -9.75 -6.22 11.44
N PHE A 243 -9.65 -5.01 10.88
CA PHE A 243 -8.92 -4.80 9.62
C PHE A 243 -7.42 -5.06 9.74
N TYR A 244 -6.82 -4.74 10.88
CA TYR A 244 -5.39 -4.99 11.12
C TYR A 244 -5.08 -6.49 11.27
N LEU A 245 -5.96 -7.26 11.92
CA LEU A 245 -5.78 -8.70 12.10
C LEU A 245 -6.19 -9.50 10.86
N PHE A 246 -7.19 -9.02 10.13
CA PHE A 246 -7.70 -9.67 8.92
C PHE A 246 -6.60 -9.87 7.88
N TYR A 247 -5.77 -8.85 7.63
CA TYR A 247 -4.73 -8.92 6.60
C TYR A 247 -3.72 -10.07 6.83
N PRO A 248 -3.05 -10.17 7.99
CA PRO A 248 -2.21 -11.34 8.29
C PRO A 248 -2.99 -12.65 8.31
N ALA A 249 -4.18 -12.67 8.93
CA ALA A 249 -4.92 -13.91 9.16
C ALA A 249 -5.36 -14.58 7.86
N HIS A 250 -5.94 -13.84 6.91
CA HIS A 250 -6.41 -14.45 5.66
C HIS A 250 -5.25 -14.94 4.79
N LEU A 251 -4.10 -14.27 4.78
CA LEU A 251 -2.90 -14.75 4.07
C LEU A 251 -2.38 -16.07 4.66
N VAL A 252 -2.31 -16.18 5.99
CA VAL A 252 -1.92 -17.43 6.66
C VAL A 252 -2.92 -18.54 6.34
N ILE A 253 -4.22 -18.27 6.43
CA ILE A 253 -5.26 -19.26 6.16
C ILE A 253 -5.19 -19.75 4.71
N LEU A 254 -5.11 -18.83 3.73
CA LEU A 254 -5.05 -19.20 2.32
C LEU A 254 -3.75 -19.96 1.99
N TYR A 255 -2.61 -19.56 2.57
CA TYR A 255 -1.35 -20.28 2.39
C TYR A 255 -1.41 -21.71 2.92
N LEU A 256 -1.95 -21.89 4.13
CA LEU A 256 -2.12 -23.23 4.72
C LEU A 256 -3.06 -24.09 3.87
N LEU A 257 -4.17 -23.53 3.40
CA LEU A 257 -5.09 -24.25 2.51
C LEU A 257 -4.41 -24.66 1.20
N ALA A 258 -3.66 -23.76 0.56
CA ALA A 258 -2.96 -24.04 -0.69
C ALA A 258 -1.78 -25.02 -0.53
N THR A 259 -1.31 -25.24 0.70
CA THR A 259 -0.23 -26.20 0.96
C THR A 259 -0.73 -27.56 1.44
N LEU A 260 -1.90 -27.60 2.06
CA LEU A 260 -2.47 -28.82 2.66
C LEU A 260 -3.47 -29.55 1.76
N ILE A 261 -3.96 -28.90 0.71
CA ILE A 261 -4.92 -29.44 -0.26
C ILE A 261 -4.20 -29.59 -1.59
#